data_AF-A0A942FDY4-F1
#
_entry.id   AF-A0A942FDY4-F1
#
_cell.length_a   1.000
_cell.length_b   1.000
_cell.length_c   1.000
_cell.angle_alpha   90.00
_cell.angle_beta   90.00
_cell.angle_gamma   90.00
#
_symmetry.space_group_name_H-M   'P 1'
#
loop_
_entity.id
_entity.type
_entity.pdbx_description
1 polymer ?
#
loop_
_entity_poly.entity_id
_entity_poly.type
_entity_poly.pdbx_seq_one_letter_code
_entity_poly.pdbx_strand_id
1 'polypeptide(L)'
;MPDQVTKAATPENSKVLYSHACQLARSMQDSDFLTLQVWLTDRAFLSNLDSAQAYEGQAIRLRVAGILQVLSENPSPSAQKVLLSLTTSPVFLEYRSRVDLLIQALVQIRPAPQQAVVFWDKYFQPEDGYSGVTVWALMDNGSVPAITLFEKKMVDVRFPETERQYWLTAPVLQHRNDLPLLQACERLLNSHLEEPYRLLLVDVLFDYQPYEWYGARHWYKPPPRAKASKEALAQLRVIGRKALDSQPLSSIQQEKVRLVMRELDALLGS
;
A
#
# COMPACT_ATOMS: atom_id res chain seq x y z
N MET A 1 39.64 -24.05 8.20
CA MET A 1 39.57 -22.63 8.64
C MET A 1 40.88 -22.30 9.32
N PRO A 2 41.44 -21.11 9.04
CA PRO A 2 41.05 -19.95 9.84
C PRO A 2 40.60 -18.75 8.99
N ASP A 3 39.49 -18.16 9.42
CA ASP A 3 39.21 -16.72 9.47
C ASP A 3 39.66 -15.85 8.29
N GLN A 4 38.88 -15.88 7.21
CA GLN A 4 38.65 -14.65 6.47
C GLN A 4 37.67 -13.81 7.28
N VAL A 5 38.25 -12.94 8.10
CA VAL A 5 37.58 -11.79 8.71
C VAL A 5 36.79 -11.08 7.61
N THR A 6 35.47 -11.25 7.64
CA THR A 6 34.52 -10.36 6.99
C THR A 6 34.92 -8.96 7.43
N LYS A 7 35.62 -8.19 6.57
CA LYS A 7 35.93 -6.79 6.89
C LYS A 7 34.61 -6.12 7.21
N ALA A 8 34.42 -5.76 8.47
CA ALA A 8 33.22 -5.05 8.90
C ALA A 8 33.06 -3.81 8.03
N ALA A 9 31.82 -3.53 7.62
CA ALA A 9 31.46 -2.35 6.85
C ALA A 9 32.01 -1.10 7.55
N THR A 10 32.99 -0.42 6.95
CA THR A 10 33.40 0.89 7.47
C THR A 10 32.38 1.94 7.00
N PRO A 11 32.06 2.97 7.81
CA PRO A 11 31.08 3.99 7.44
C PRO A 11 31.38 4.69 6.10
N GLU A 12 32.66 4.82 5.75
CA GLU A 12 33.12 5.39 4.49
C GLU A 12 32.84 4.46 3.30
N ASN A 13 33.14 3.17 3.42
CA ASN A 13 32.83 2.19 2.38
C ASN A 13 31.32 2.07 2.14
N SER A 14 30.50 2.03 3.19
CA SER A 14 29.03 1.96 3.03
C SER A 14 28.45 3.20 2.33
N LYS A 15 29.00 4.39 2.56
CA LYS A 15 28.58 5.62 1.86
C LYS A 15 28.94 5.61 0.38
N VAL A 16 30.12 5.09 0.03
CA VAL A 16 30.56 4.96 -1.37
C VAL A 16 29.68 3.92 -2.09
N LEU A 17 29.45 2.76 -1.47
CA LEU A 17 28.57 1.71 -2.03
C LEU A 17 27.15 2.23 -2.27
N TYR A 18 26.58 2.94 -1.30
CA TYR A 18 25.26 3.56 -1.43
C TYR A 18 25.21 4.59 -2.56
N SER A 19 26.19 5.50 -2.60
CA SER A 19 26.24 6.53 -3.65
C SER A 19 26.30 5.91 -5.04
N HIS A 20 27.13 4.88 -5.21
CA HIS A 20 27.27 4.18 -6.49
C HIS A 20 25.99 3.41 -6.85
N ALA A 21 25.39 2.67 -5.91
CA ALA A 21 24.14 1.97 -6.18
C ALA A 21 22.99 2.94 -6.53
N CYS A 22 22.93 4.10 -5.89
CA CYS A 22 21.98 5.16 -6.26
C CYS A 22 22.26 5.75 -7.65
N GLN A 23 23.52 5.84 -8.08
CA GLN A 23 23.84 6.27 -9.46
C GLN A 23 23.35 5.23 -10.47
N LEU A 24 23.59 3.94 -10.22
CA LEU A 24 23.06 2.85 -11.07
C LEU A 24 21.53 2.88 -11.10
N ALA A 25 20.88 3.09 -9.96
CA ALA A 25 19.42 3.15 -9.85
C ALA A 25 18.80 4.35 -10.61
N ARG A 26 19.55 5.46 -10.79
CA ARG A 26 19.13 6.62 -11.59
C ARG A 26 19.47 6.48 -13.08
N SER A 27 20.24 5.47 -13.45
CA SER A 27 20.69 5.31 -14.82
C SER A 27 19.53 5.06 -15.79
N MET A 28 19.82 5.22 -17.08
CA MET A 28 18.94 4.83 -18.19
C MET A 28 19.53 3.65 -18.97
N GLN A 29 20.68 3.10 -18.55
CA GLN A 29 21.37 2.01 -19.24
C GLN A 29 21.00 0.65 -18.63
N ASP A 30 20.63 -0.31 -19.47
CA ASP A 30 20.26 -1.66 -19.02
C ASP A 30 21.38 -2.39 -18.28
N SER A 31 22.64 -2.17 -18.65
CA SER A 31 23.81 -2.74 -17.98
C SER A 31 23.95 -2.32 -16.52
N ASP A 32 23.53 -1.10 -16.19
CA ASP A 32 23.61 -0.57 -14.83
C ASP A 32 22.56 -1.23 -13.94
N PHE A 33 21.37 -1.50 -14.49
CA PHE A 33 20.32 -2.25 -13.79
C PHE A 33 20.69 -3.71 -13.58
N LEU A 34 21.35 -4.36 -14.54
CA LEU A 34 21.89 -5.71 -14.37
C LEU A 34 22.91 -5.76 -13.24
N THR A 35 23.83 -4.79 -13.20
CA THR A 35 24.82 -4.66 -12.13
C THR A 35 24.15 -4.46 -10.78
N LEU A 36 23.18 -3.54 -10.71
CA LEU A 36 22.45 -3.24 -9.49
C LEU A 36 21.62 -4.44 -9.00
N GLN A 37 21.01 -5.21 -9.90
CA GLN A 37 20.30 -6.44 -9.55
C GLN A 37 21.22 -7.47 -8.91
N VAL A 38 22.42 -7.67 -9.47
CA VAL A 38 23.43 -8.57 -8.88
C VAL A 38 23.79 -8.09 -7.48
N TRP A 39 24.01 -6.79 -7.28
CA TRP A 39 24.36 -6.25 -5.97
C TRP A 39 23.24 -6.40 -4.94
N LEU A 40 22.00 -6.08 -5.31
CA LEU A 40 20.85 -6.21 -4.41
C LEU A 40 20.46 -7.67 -4.13
N THR A 41 21.06 -8.64 -4.81
CA THR A 41 20.91 -10.06 -4.53
C THR A 41 22.16 -10.71 -3.93
N ASP A 42 23.22 -9.93 -3.74
CA ASP A 42 24.48 -10.38 -3.13
C ASP A 42 24.51 -10.09 -1.63
N ARG A 43 24.84 -11.13 -0.85
CA ARG A 43 24.88 -11.05 0.62
C ARG A 43 25.99 -10.12 1.09
N ALA A 44 27.17 -10.19 0.46
CA ALA A 44 28.32 -9.40 0.87
C ALA A 44 28.10 -7.90 0.63
N PHE A 45 27.54 -7.54 -0.53
CA PHE A 45 27.13 -6.17 -0.82
C PHE A 45 26.15 -5.63 0.22
N LEU A 46 25.06 -6.37 0.49
CA LEU A 46 24.02 -5.92 1.42
C LEU A 46 24.54 -5.78 2.86
N SER A 47 25.40 -6.70 3.32
CA SER A 47 26.04 -6.59 4.64
C SER A 47 27.07 -5.46 4.73
N ASN A 48 27.68 -5.07 3.61
CA ASN A 48 28.58 -3.92 3.54
C ASN A 48 27.83 -2.58 3.40
N LEU A 49 26.61 -2.62 2.86
CA LEU A 49 25.75 -1.45 2.69
C LEU A 49 25.11 -1.03 4.01
N ASP A 50 24.50 -1.98 4.72
CA ASP A 50 23.82 -1.80 5.99
C ASP A 50 24.29 -2.86 6.99
N SER A 51 24.74 -2.42 8.17
CA SER A 51 25.20 -3.34 9.22
C SER A 51 24.02 -4.10 9.83
N ALA A 52 24.29 -5.27 10.43
CA ALA A 52 23.25 -6.05 11.12
C ALA A 52 22.52 -5.24 12.19
N GLN A 53 23.24 -4.39 12.94
CA GLN A 53 22.66 -3.51 13.95
C GLN A 53 21.72 -2.44 13.34
N ALA A 54 21.98 -1.98 12.11
CA ALA A 54 21.11 -1.00 11.46
C ALA A 54 19.69 -1.56 11.23
N TYR A 55 19.57 -2.88 11.03
CA TYR A 55 18.28 -3.57 10.85
C TYR A 55 17.44 -3.65 12.12
N GLU A 56 18.00 -3.37 13.30
CA GLU A 56 17.25 -3.26 14.56
C GLU A 56 16.49 -1.92 14.66
N GLY A 57 16.83 -0.95 13.82
CA GLY A 57 16.19 0.36 13.74
C GLY A 57 15.02 0.43 12.76
N GLN A 58 14.58 1.66 12.49
CA GLN A 58 13.53 1.94 11.51
C GLN A 58 14.01 1.61 10.08
N ALA A 59 13.21 0.86 9.32
CA ALA A 59 13.53 0.43 7.96
C ALA A 59 13.91 1.59 7.03
N ILE A 60 13.22 2.74 7.12
CA ILE A 60 13.48 3.91 6.29
C ILE A 60 14.87 4.54 6.48
N ARG A 61 15.57 4.22 7.58
CA ARG A 61 16.92 4.73 7.85
C ARG A 61 18.02 3.89 7.21
N LEU A 62 17.68 2.73 6.65
CA LEU A 62 18.62 1.87 5.95
C LEU A 62 19.04 2.53 4.63
N ARG A 63 20.29 2.34 4.22
CA ARG A 63 20.76 2.83 2.92
C ARG A 63 20.06 2.10 1.78
N VAL A 64 19.73 0.82 1.95
CA VAL A 64 18.92 0.08 0.96
C VAL A 64 17.55 0.73 0.73
N ALA A 65 16.97 1.41 1.72
CA ALA A 65 15.71 2.15 1.55
C ALA A 65 15.85 3.27 0.50
N GLY A 66 16.93 4.04 0.57
CA GLY A 66 17.21 5.10 -0.42
C GLY A 66 17.44 4.54 -1.83
N ILE A 67 18.08 3.38 -1.97
CA ILE A 67 18.26 2.73 -3.28
C ILE A 67 16.91 2.29 -3.85
N LEU A 68 16.06 1.65 -3.03
CA LEU A 68 14.73 1.21 -3.45
C LEU A 68 13.81 2.39 -3.81
N GLN A 69 13.89 3.50 -3.07
CA GLN A 69 13.17 4.72 -3.40
C GLN A 69 13.59 5.26 -4.77
N VAL A 70 14.90 5.36 -5.02
CA VAL A 70 15.41 5.83 -6.32
C VAL A 70 14.98 4.89 -7.45
N LEU A 71 14.99 3.57 -7.22
CA LEU A 71 14.49 2.59 -8.18
C LEU A 71 12.99 2.74 -8.46
N SER A 72 12.17 3.00 -7.43
CA SER A 72 10.72 3.11 -7.59
C SER A 72 10.29 4.40 -8.29
N GLU A 73 11.07 5.47 -8.14
CA GLU A 73 10.88 6.75 -8.83
C GLU A 73 11.39 6.73 -10.29
N ASN A 74 12.20 5.74 -10.67
CA ASN A 74 12.74 5.63 -12.02
C ASN A 74 11.70 5.01 -12.99
N PRO A 75 11.27 5.72 -14.05
CA PRO A 75 10.25 5.23 -14.97
C PRO A 75 10.73 4.13 -15.93
N SER A 76 12.04 3.81 -15.95
CA SER A 76 12.60 2.79 -16.84
C SER A 76 11.99 1.40 -16.58
N PRO A 77 11.58 0.65 -17.62
CA PRO A 77 11.15 -0.74 -17.47
C PRO A 77 12.22 -1.63 -16.81
N SER A 78 13.51 -1.30 -17.00
CA SER A 78 14.60 -2.04 -16.38
C SER A 78 14.69 -1.81 -14.88
N ALA A 79 14.39 -0.59 -14.38
CA ALA A 79 14.28 -0.33 -12.94
C ALA A 79 13.15 -1.16 -12.31
N GLN A 80 11.99 -1.21 -12.97
CA GLN A 80 10.86 -2.04 -12.53
C GLN A 80 11.21 -3.52 -12.50
N LYS A 81 11.92 -4.04 -13.52
CA LYS A 81 12.41 -5.43 -13.53
C LYS A 81 13.33 -5.73 -12.35
N VAL A 82 14.21 -4.81 -11.97
CA VAL A 82 15.05 -4.98 -10.77
C VAL A 82 14.17 -5.14 -9.54
N LEU A 83 13.26 -4.20 -9.26
CA LEU A 83 12.35 -4.28 -8.11
C LEU A 83 11.55 -5.60 -8.09
N LEU A 84 10.98 -5.98 -9.23
CA LEU A 84 10.23 -7.22 -9.36
C LEU A 84 11.10 -8.45 -9.11
N SER A 85 12.35 -8.48 -9.56
CA SER A 85 13.26 -9.61 -9.30
C SER A 85 13.50 -9.84 -7.80
N LEU A 86 13.53 -8.77 -6.99
CA LEU A 86 13.76 -8.84 -5.55
C LEU A 86 12.62 -9.55 -4.80
N THR A 87 11.40 -9.59 -5.38
CA THR A 87 10.24 -10.29 -4.79
C THR A 87 10.46 -11.80 -4.62
N THR A 88 11.47 -12.35 -5.29
CA THR A 88 11.80 -13.78 -5.26
C THR A 88 13.20 -14.07 -4.72
N SER A 89 13.97 -13.05 -4.33
CA SER A 89 15.35 -13.23 -3.87
C SER A 89 15.40 -13.62 -2.39
N PRO A 90 15.85 -14.84 -2.03
CA PRO A 90 15.97 -15.24 -0.63
C PRO A 90 16.97 -14.37 0.13
N VAL A 91 18.04 -13.94 -0.54
CA VAL A 91 19.07 -13.08 0.03
C VAL A 91 18.52 -11.70 0.35
N PHE A 92 17.68 -11.13 -0.52
CA PHE A 92 17.08 -9.82 -0.28
C PHE A 92 15.99 -9.89 0.82
N LEU A 93 15.21 -10.97 0.83
CA LEU A 93 14.04 -11.11 1.72
C LEU A 93 14.39 -11.62 3.13
N GLU A 94 15.66 -11.86 3.43
CA GLU A 94 16.10 -12.39 4.73
C GLU A 94 15.86 -11.45 5.91
N TYR A 95 15.83 -10.12 5.71
CA TYR A 95 15.52 -9.17 6.78
C TYR A 95 14.12 -8.59 6.63
N ARG A 96 13.36 -8.58 7.74
CA ARG A 96 11.97 -8.07 7.75
C ARG A 96 11.85 -6.65 7.20
N SER A 97 12.80 -5.78 7.53
CA SER A 97 12.84 -4.39 7.06
C SER A 97 13.01 -4.27 5.55
N ARG A 98 13.69 -5.22 4.88
CA ARG A 98 13.80 -5.22 3.41
C ARG A 98 12.50 -5.64 2.73
N VAL A 99 11.76 -6.55 3.35
CA VAL A 99 10.41 -6.93 2.89
C VAL A 99 9.48 -5.71 2.95
N ASP A 100 9.43 -5.02 4.10
CA ASP A 100 8.65 -3.80 4.31
C ASP A 100 8.97 -2.73 3.25
N LEU A 101 10.26 -2.45 3.04
CA LEU A 101 10.68 -1.48 2.02
C LEU A 101 10.29 -1.91 0.60
N LEU A 102 10.37 -3.21 0.27
CA LEU A 102 9.99 -3.70 -1.05
C LEU A 102 8.47 -3.64 -1.29
N ILE A 103 7.66 -3.90 -0.26
CA ILE A 103 6.20 -3.73 -0.33
C ILE A 103 5.87 -2.31 -0.79
N GLN A 104 6.52 -1.30 -0.19
CA GLN A 104 6.32 0.12 -0.51
C GLN A 104 6.93 0.50 -1.87
N ALA A 105 8.10 -0.02 -2.22
CA ALA A 105 8.76 0.32 -3.49
C ALA A 105 7.96 -0.14 -4.72
N LEU A 106 7.18 -1.22 -4.60
CA LEU A 106 6.34 -1.74 -5.70
C LEU A 106 5.10 -0.87 -6.00
N VAL A 107 4.73 0.06 -5.11
CA VAL A 107 3.52 0.91 -5.23
C VAL A 107 3.49 1.71 -6.54
N GLN A 108 4.65 2.15 -7.03
CA GLN A 108 4.75 2.97 -8.23
C GLN A 108 4.55 2.18 -9.54
N ILE A 109 4.63 0.85 -9.50
CA ILE A 109 4.43 0.01 -10.68
C ILE A 109 2.92 -0.14 -10.93
N ARG A 110 2.39 0.66 -11.86
CA ARG A 110 0.96 0.73 -12.18
C ARG A 110 0.70 0.45 -13.67
N PRO A 111 -0.29 -0.40 -14.01
CA PRO A 111 -1.04 -1.26 -13.10
C PRO A 111 -0.15 -2.29 -12.41
N ALA A 112 -0.55 -2.77 -11.22
CA ALA A 112 0.25 -3.74 -10.48
C ALA A 112 0.40 -5.06 -11.27
N PRO A 113 1.63 -5.48 -11.60
CA PRO A 113 1.85 -6.74 -12.29
C PRO A 113 1.57 -7.92 -11.35
N GLN A 114 1.25 -9.08 -11.92
CA GLN A 114 0.92 -10.29 -11.16
C GLN A 114 1.98 -10.64 -10.11
N GLN A 115 3.26 -10.46 -10.44
CA GLN A 115 4.37 -10.74 -9.52
C GLN A 115 4.33 -9.85 -8.27
N ALA A 116 3.98 -8.56 -8.40
CA ALA A 116 3.81 -7.67 -7.26
C ALA A 116 2.59 -8.07 -6.41
N VAL A 117 1.48 -8.42 -7.07
CA VAL A 117 0.26 -8.88 -6.37
C VAL A 117 0.51 -10.17 -5.58
N VAL A 118 1.23 -11.14 -6.16
CA VAL A 118 1.61 -12.38 -5.45
C VAL A 118 2.52 -12.08 -4.26
N PHE A 119 3.46 -11.15 -4.42
CA PHE A 119 4.34 -10.73 -3.33
C PHE A 119 3.56 -10.06 -2.19
N TRP A 120 2.66 -9.12 -2.51
CA TRP A 120 1.78 -8.52 -1.50
C TRP A 120 0.86 -9.55 -0.86
N ASP A 121 0.28 -10.49 -1.60
CA ASP A 121 -0.57 -11.55 -1.01
C ASP A 121 0.24 -12.40 -0.01
N LYS A 122 1.50 -12.72 -0.33
CA LYS A 122 2.40 -13.45 0.57
C LYS A 122 2.67 -12.70 1.89
N TYR A 123 2.75 -11.38 1.85
CA TYR A 123 2.99 -10.51 3.02
C TYR A 123 1.74 -9.67 3.38
N PHE A 124 0.59 -10.29 3.18
CA PHE A 124 -0.69 -9.80 3.67
C PHE A 124 -1.48 -10.99 4.23
N GLN A 125 -0.93 -11.62 5.25
CA GLN A 125 -1.50 -12.76 5.95
C GLN A 125 -1.76 -12.38 7.42
N PRO A 126 -2.69 -13.07 8.10
CA PRO A 126 -2.87 -12.88 9.54
C PRO A 126 -1.55 -13.06 10.30
N GLU A 127 -1.27 -12.15 11.22
CA GLU A 127 -0.11 -12.20 12.14
C GLU A 127 1.29 -12.12 11.48
N ASP A 128 1.39 -11.84 10.18
CA ASP A 128 2.69 -11.71 9.50
C ASP A 128 3.47 -10.42 9.88
N GLY A 129 2.76 -9.46 10.48
CA GLY A 129 3.26 -8.15 10.88
C GLY A 129 3.50 -7.18 9.72
N TYR A 130 2.96 -7.46 8.54
CA TYR A 130 3.03 -6.64 7.33
C TYR A 130 1.67 -6.12 6.87
N SER A 131 0.56 -6.65 7.37
CA SER A 131 -0.80 -6.25 6.98
C SER A 131 -1.00 -4.74 6.92
N GLY A 132 -0.51 -4.01 7.93
CA GLY A 132 -0.57 -2.55 8.01
C GLY A 132 0.16 -1.83 6.88
N VAL A 133 1.40 -2.22 6.53
CA VAL A 133 2.10 -1.59 5.40
C VAL A 133 1.49 -2.03 4.07
N THR A 134 1.11 -3.31 3.94
CA THR A 134 0.61 -3.84 2.68
C THR A 134 -0.73 -3.23 2.30
N VAL A 135 -1.65 -2.99 3.24
CA VAL A 135 -2.92 -2.32 2.92
C VAL A 135 -2.71 -0.90 2.39
N TRP A 136 -1.78 -0.13 2.96
CA TRP A 136 -1.43 1.20 2.45
C TRP A 136 -0.84 1.09 1.05
N ALA A 137 0.09 0.14 0.82
CA ALA A 137 0.67 -0.06 -0.50
C ALA A 137 -0.38 -0.41 -1.57
N LEU A 138 -1.38 -1.22 -1.25
CA LEU A 138 -2.48 -1.55 -2.18
C LEU A 138 -3.36 -0.34 -2.49
N MET A 139 -3.72 0.45 -1.47
CA MET A 139 -4.53 1.66 -1.66
C MET A 139 -3.77 2.71 -2.45
N ASP A 140 -2.51 2.97 -2.08
CA ASP A 140 -1.66 3.92 -2.78
C ASP A 140 -1.51 3.52 -4.24
N ASN A 141 -1.26 2.24 -4.55
CA ASN A 141 -1.16 1.75 -5.93
C ASN A 141 -2.47 1.96 -6.70
N GLY A 142 -3.61 1.66 -6.08
CA GLY A 142 -4.95 1.98 -6.57
C GLY A 142 -5.38 1.27 -7.86
N SER A 143 -4.52 0.43 -8.46
CA SER A 143 -4.87 -0.31 -9.67
C SER A 143 -5.84 -1.45 -9.38
N VAL A 144 -6.63 -1.84 -10.38
CA VAL A 144 -7.63 -2.92 -10.23
C VAL A 144 -7.05 -4.20 -9.62
N PRO A 145 -5.87 -4.72 -10.03
CA PRO A 145 -5.29 -5.91 -9.40
C PRO A 145 -4.99 -5.73 -7.91
N ALA A 146 -4.46 -4.57 -7.50
CA ALA A 146 -4.13 -4.28 -6.10
C ALA A 146 -5.41 -4.18 -5.24
N ILE A 147 -6.42 -3.47 -5.74
CA ILE A 147 -7.70 -3.31 -5.05
C ILE A 147 -8.47 -4.64 -5.00
N THR A 148 -8.35 -5.50 -6.01
CA THR A 148 -8.96 -6.85 -5.99
C THR A 148 -8.34 -7.72 -4.89
N LEU A 149 -7.03 -7.61 -4.65
CA LEU A 149 -6.40 -8.28 -3.51
C LEU A 149 -6.94 -7.73 -2.18
N PHE A 150 -7.08 -6.41 -2.03
CA PHE A 150 -7.69 -5.83 -0.83
C PHE A 150 -9.11 -6.36 -0.59
N GLU A 151 -9.96 -6.39 -1.62
CA GLU A 151 -11.32 -6.92 -1.54
C GLU A 151 -11.34 -8.37 -1.03
N LYS A 152 -10.46 -9.23 -1.56
CA LYS A 152 -10.28 -10.62 -1.10
C LYS A 152 -9.90 -10.70 0.38
N LYS A 153 -9.07 -9.77 0.87
CA LYS A 153 -8.56 -9.77 2.24
C LYS A 153 -9.57 -9.23 3.25
N MET A 154 -10.40 -8.28 2.84
CA MET A 154 -11.43 -7.70 3.70
C MET A 154 -12.48 -8.72 4.17
N VAL A 155 -12.77 -9.73 3.35
CA VAL A 155 -13.71 -10.82 3.68
C VAL A 155 -13.05 -12.01 4.38
N ASP A 156 -11.75 -11.96 4.63
CA ASP A 156 -11.03 -13.03 5.32
C ASP A 156 -11.15 -12.86 6.84
N VAL A 157 -12.03 -13.65 7.45
CA VAL A 157 -12.35 -13.61 8.89
C VAL A 157 -11.18 -13.99 9.81
N ARG A 158 -10.06 -14.47 9.26
CA ARG A 158 -8.85 -14.77 10.03
C ARG A 158 -8.10 -13.51 10.44
N PHE A 159 -8.37 -12.37 9.82
CA PHE A 159 -7.80 -11.10 10.27
C PHE A 159 -8.52 -10.56 11.51
N PRO A 160 -7.78 -10.01 12.48
CA PRO A 160 -8.37 -9.36 13.65
C PRO A 160 -9.38 -8.28 13.26
N GLU A 161 -10.46 -8.17 14.03
CA GLU A 161 -11.50 -7.16 13.79
C GLU A 161 -10.94 -5.74 13.80
N THR A 162 -10.00 -5.47 14.72
CA THR A 162 -9.34 -4.17 14.86
C THR A 162 -8.52 -3.79 13.62
N GLU A 163 -7.89 -4.75 12.94
CA GLU A 163 -7.17 -4.50 11.70
C GLU A 163 -8.13 -4.17 10.56
N ARG A 164 -9.20 -4.99 10.39
CA ARG A 164 -10.21 -4.76 9.34
C ARG A 164 -10.93 -3.42 9.52
N GLN A 165 -11.26 -3.06 10.77
CA GLN A 165 -11.80 -1.74 11.10
C GLN A 165 -10.80 -0.62 10.79
N TYR A 166 -9.53 -0.79 11.14
CA TYR A 166 -8.47 0.16 10.81
C TYR A 166 -8.35 0.38 9.30
N TRP A 167 -8.40 -0.68 8.49
CA TRP A 167 -8.29 -0.57 7.03
C TRP A 167 -9.43 0.25 6.43
N LEU A 168 -10.66 0.07 6.91
CA LEU A 168 -11.80 0.86 6.46
C LEU A 168 -11.68 2.31 6.89
N THR A 169 -11.35 2.54 8.17
CA THR A 169 -11.37 3.89 8.73
C THR A 169 -10.17 4.73 8.30
N ALA A 170 -9.00 4.15 8.02
CA ALA A 170 -7.80 4.91 7.66
C ALA A 170 -7.49 4.89 6.14
N PRO A 171 -6.93 3.81 5.55
CA PRO A 171 -6.52 3.82 4.14
C PRO A 171 -7.72 3.92 3.18
N VAL A 172 -8.84 3.20 3.40
CA VAL A 172 -10.02 3.35 2.53
C VAL A 172 -10.59 4.76 2.59
N LEU A 173 -10.64 5.38 3.78
CA LEU A 173 -11.11 6.76 3.95
C LEU A 173 -10.26 7.77 3.15
N GLN A 174 -8.93 7.62 3.15
CA GLN A 174 -8.03 8.53 2.43
C GLN A 174 -8.12 8.34 0.90
N HIS A 175 -8.54 7.17 0.43
CA HIS A 175 -8.67 6.83 -0.98
C HIS A 175 -10.12 6.79 -1.47
N ARG A 176 -11.09 7.24 -0.66
CA ARG A 176 -12.53 7.08 -0.93
C ARG A 176 -13.07 7.77 -2.20
N ASN A 177 -12.24 8.53 -2.89
CA ASN A 177 -12.57 9.17 -4.16
C ASN A 177 -12.04 8.37 -5.38
N ASP A 178 -11.28 7.30 -5.16
CA ASP A 178 -10.64 6.53 -6.22
C ASP A 178 -11.66 5.55 -6.83
N LEU A 179 -11.86 5.64 -8.15
CA LEU A 179 -12.87 4.84 -8.85
C LEU A 179 -12.68 3.32 -8.67
N PRO A 180 -11.47 2.73 -8.81
CA PRO A 180 -11.29 1.30 -8.61
C PRO A 180 -11.67 0.85 -7.19
N LEU A 181 -11.35 1.67 -6.18
CA LEU A 181 -11.72 1.40 -4.80
C LEU A 181 -13.23 1.49 -4.61
N LEU A 182 -13.90 2.53 -5.12
CA LEU A 182 -15.35 2.66 -5.03
C LEU A 182 -16.08 1.48 -5.69
N GLN A 183 -15.60 0.99 -6.83
CA GLN A 183 -16.14 -0.21 -7.47
C GLN A 183 -15.96 -1.46 -6.60
N ALA A 184 -14.84 -1.59 -5.89
CA ALA A 184 -14.63 -2.68 -4.94
C ALA A 184 -15.52 -2.54 -3.70
N CYS A 185 -15.70 -1.33 -3.17
CA CYS A 185 -16.62 -1.05 -2.07
C CYS A 185 -18.06 -1.42 -2.44
N GLU A 186 -18.50 -1.13 -3.66
CA GLU A 186 -19.81 -1.58 -4.15
C GLU A 186 -19.94 -3.10 -4.11
N ARG A 187 -18.93 -3.85 -4.59
CA ARG A 187 -18.96 -5.32 -4.55
C ARG A 187 -18.93 -5.85 -3.13
N LEU A 188 -18.12 -5.26 -2.25
CA LEU A 188 -18.05 -5.63 -0.83
C LEU A 188 -19.40 -5.48 -0.12
N LEU A 189 -20.15 -4.40 -0.37
CA LEU A 189 -21.50 -4.20 0.17
C LEU A 189 -22.49 -5.29 -0.27
N ASN A 190 -22.27 -5.90 -1.44
CA ASN A 190 -23.09 -6.99 -1.98
C ASN A 190 -22.50 -8.38 -1.73
N SER A 191 -21.40 -8.47 -0.99
CA SER A 191 -20.69 -9.72 -0.71
C SER A 191 -21.08 -10.32 0.65
N HIS A 192 -20.38 -11.40 1.03
CA HIS A 192 -20.46 -12.01 2.36
C HIS A 192 -19.70 -11.22 3.45
N LEU A 193 -19.30 -9.97 3.19
CA LEU A 193 -18.77 -9.09 4.22
C LEU A 193 -19.76 -8.98 5.39
N GLU A 194 -19.27 -9.19 6.61
CA GLU A 194 -20.10 -9.20 7.81
C GLU A 194 -20.76 -7.82 8.01
N GLU A 195 -21.98 -7.83 8.54
CA GLU A 195 -22.83 -6.62 8.63
C GLU A 195 -22.15 -5.42 9.30
N PRO A 196 -21.42 -5.56 10.43
CA PRO A 196 -20.73 -4.43 11.04
C PRO A 196 -19.77 -3.72 10.09
N TYR A 197 -19.04 -4.46 9.24
CA TYR A 197 -18.12 -3.88 8.27
C TYR A 197 -18.83 -3.28 7.06
N ARG A 198 -19.98 -3.83 6.65
CA ARG A 198 -20.80 -3.21 5.59
C ARG A 198 -21.34 -1.85 6.03
N LEU A 199 -21.85 -1.77 7.26
CA LEU A 199 -22.34 -0.52 7.85
C LEU A 199 -21.19 0.48 8.03
N LEU A 200 -20.05 0.03 8.57
CA LEU A 200 -18.86 0.88 8.70
C LEU A 200 -18.36 1.37 7.35
N LEU A 201 -18.41 0.55 6.30
CA LEU A 201 -18.03 0.98 4.95
C LEU A 201 -18.97 2.08 4.43
N VAL A 202 -20.27 2.01 4.72
CA VAL A 202 -21.21 3.10 4.43
C VAL A 202 -20.80 4.36 5.20
N ASP A 203 -20.48 4.25 6.48
CA ASP A 203 -20.06 5.42 7.27
C ASP A 203 -18.76 6.03 6.72
N VAL A 204 -17.75 5.24 6.39
CA VAL A 204 -16.49 5.72 5.78
C VAL A 204 -16.73 6.52 4.50
N LEU A 205 -17.67 6.07 3.66
CA LEU A 205 -18.00 6.71 2.39
C LEU A 205 -18.89 7.95 2.56
N PHE A 206 -19.79 7.97 3.54
CA PHE A 206 -20.88 8.95 3.64
C PHE A 206 -20.87 9.82 4.90
N ASP A 207 -20.39 9.33 6.04
CA ASP A 207 -20.36 10.03 7.33
C ASP A 207 -18.97 9.97 7.98
N TYR A 208 -18.14 10.99 7.72
CA TYR A 208 -16.83 11.09 8.36
C TYR A 208 -16.98 11.40 9.86
N GLN A 209 -16.65 10.44 10.73
CA GLN A 209 -16.81 10.53 12.19
C GLN A 209 -15.44 10.49 12.92
N PRO A 210 -14.59 11.53 12.79
CA PRO A 210 -13.22 11.49 13.31
C PRO A 210 -13.11 11.31 14.83
N TYR A 211 -14.06 11.88 15.58
CA TYR A 211 -14.05 11.79 17.04
C TYR A 211 -14.35 10.38 17.52
N GLU A 212 -15.21 9.65 16.82
CA GLU A 212 -15.55 8.27 17.14
C GLU A 212 -14.43 7.31 16.76
N TRP A 213 -13.84 7.49 15.57
CA TRP A 213 -12.83 6.56 15.07
C TRP A 213 -11.43 6.76 15.66
N TYR A 214 -11.06 7.99 16.04
CA TYR A 214 -9.69 8.33 16.44
C TYR A 214 -9.58 9.01 17.81
N GLY A 215 -10.70 9.45 18.39
CA GLY A 215 -10.69 10.28 19.59
C GLY A 215 -9.87 11.56 19.40
N ALA A 216 -9.04 11.89 20.39
CA ALA A 216 -8.27 13.14 20.42
C ALA A 216 -6.91 13.10 19.70
N ARG A 217 -6.55 12.01 19.00
CA ARG A 217 -5.22 11.84 18.38
C ARG A 217 -5.33 11.49 16.90
N HIS A 218 -4.42 12.05 16.09
CA HIS A 218 -4.15 11.73 14.67
C HIS A 218 -5.38 11.41 13.80
N TRP A 219 -5.93 12.44 13.14
CA TRP A 219 -7.07 12.27 12.25
C TRP A 219 -6.65 12.02 10.81
N TYR A 220 -7.03 10.87 10.26
CA TYR A 220 -7.02 10.67 8.81
C TYR A 220 -8.13 11.50 8.18
N LYS A 221 -7.74 12.50 7.39
CA LYS A 221 -8.70 13.36 6.70
C LYS A 221 -9.03 12.78 5.33
N PRO A 222 -10.31 12.62 4.98
CA PRO A 222 -10.66 12.21 3.63
C PRO A 222 -10.39 13.34 2.62
N PRO A 223 -10.13 13.00 1.35
CA PRO A 223 -10.04 13.99 0.29
C PRO A 223 -11.40 14.68 0.07
N PRO A 224 -11.41 15.99 -0.28
CA PRO A 224 -12.64 16.68 -0.68
C PRO A 224 -13.27 16.02 -1.91
N ARG A 225 -14.60 15.83 -1.92
CA ARG A 225 -15.31 15.20 -3.05
C ARG A 225 -15.21 15.98 -4.34
N ALA A 226 -15.07 17.31 -4.27
CA ALA A 226 -14.84 18.16 -5.43
C ALA A 226 -13.54 17.84 -6.21
N LYS A 227 -12.61 17.06 -5.61
CA LYS A 227 -11.39 16.57 -6.29
C LYS A 227 -11.58 15.21 -6.97
N ALA A 228 -12.71 14.53 -6.79
CA ALA A 228 -13.00 13.25 -7.41
C ALA A 228 -13.33 13.41 -8.90
N SER A 229 -13.11 12.37 -9.70
CA SER A 229 -13.55 12.36 -11.10
C SER A 229 -15.08 12.23 -11.21
N LYS A 230 -15.66 12.61 -12.36
CA LYS A 230 -17.12 12.47 -12.57
C LYS A 230 -17.56 11.00 -12.48
N GLU A 231 -16.73 10.07 -12.94
CA GLU A 231 -16.97 8.63 -12.86
C GLU A 231 -16.97 8.15 -11.40
N ALA A 232 -16.02 8.63 -10.59
CA ALA A 232 -15.99 8.30 -9.16
C ALA A 232 -17.22 8.85 -8.42
N LEU A 233 -17.62 10.09 -8.69
CA LEU A 233 -18.84 10.68 -8.12
C LEU A 233 -20.10 9.90 -8.53
N ALA A 234 -20.20 9.52 -9.80
CA ALA A 234 -21.30 8.70 -10.32
C ALA A 234 -21.34 7.32 -9.64
N GLN A 235 -20.17 6.67 -9.47
CA GLN A 235 -20.04 5.41 -8.77
C GLN A 235 -20.46 5.54 -7.30
N LEU A 236 -20.01 6.58 -6.58
CA LEU A 236 -20.41 6.83 -5.20
C LEU A 236 -21.93 7.07 -5.07
N ARG A 237 -22.55 7.73 -6.07
CA ARG A 237 -24.01 7.88 -6.13
C ARG A 237 -24.74 6.55 -6.31
N VAL A 238 -24.19 5.63 -7.11
CA VAL A 238 -24.73 4.26 -7.24
C VAL A 238 -24.65 3.53 -5.90
N ILE A 239 -23.52 3.61 -5.21
CA ILE A 239 -23.34 3.02 -3.88
C ILE A 239 -24.37 3.58 -2.89
N GLY A 240 -24.56 4.91 -2.87
CA GLY A 240 -25.52 5.56 -1.96
C GLY A 240 -26.96 5.08 -2.15
N ARG A 241 -27.40 4.92 -3.40
CA ARG A 241 -28.72 4.34 -3.71
C ARG A 241 -28.83 2.90 -3.20
N LYS A 242 -27.86 2.05 -3.52
CA LYS A 242 -27.84 0.66 -3.06
C LYS A 242 -27.84 0.56 -1.54
N ALA A 243 -27.09 1.42 -0.85
CA ALA A 243 -27.04 1.44 0.60
C ALA A 243 -28.42 1.75 1.21
N LEU A 244 -29.13 2.74 0.66
CA LEU A 244 -30.49 3.08 1.10
C LEU A 244 -31.52 1.97 0.83
N ASP A 245 -31.36 1.23 -0.28
CA ASP A 245 -32.33 0.23 -0.71
C ASP A 245 -32.13 -1.14 -0.05
N SER A 246 -30.87 -1.50 0.28
CA SER A 246 -30.51 -2.89 0.60
C SER A 246 -29.82 -3.11 1.94
N GLN A 247 -29.33 -2.05 2.60
CA GLN A 247 -28.61 -2.19 3.86
C GLN A 247 -29.51 -1.79 5.04
N PRO A 248 -29.36 -2.43 6.21
CA PRO A 248 -30.14 -2.12 7.41
C PRO A 248 -29.64 -0.83 8.09
N LEU A 249 -29.67 0.29 7.37
CA LEU A 249 -29.16 1.58 7.84
C LEU A 249 -30.07 2.18 8.92
N SER A 250 -29.46 2.71 9.99
CA SER A 250 -30.16 3.54 10.96
C SER A 250 -30.69 4.84 10.33
N SER A 251 -31.68 5.49 10.96
CA SER A 251 -32.22 6.77 10.46
C SER A 251 -31.14 7.84 10.27
N ILE A 252 -30.15 7.88 11.17
CA ILE A 252 -29.02 8.81 11.10
C ILE A 252 -28.17 8.50 9.87
N GLN A 253 -27.79 7.24 9.65
CA GLN A 253 -27.00 6.85 8.48
C GLN A 253 -27.73 7.15 7.17
N GLN A 254 -29.05 6.86 7.10
CA GLN A 254 -29.84 7.19 5.92
C GLN A 254 -29.84 8.69 5.63
N GLU A 255 -29.95 9.54 6.65
CA GLU A 255 -29.87 10.99 6.49
C GLU A 255 -28.52 11.44 5.94
N LYS A 256 -27.42 10.90 6.48
CA LYS A 256 -26.06 11.19 6.02
C LYS A 256 -25.87 10.77 4.56
N VAL A 257 -26.28 9.57 4.17
CA VAL A 257 -26.23 9.11 2.77
C VAL A 257 -27.02 10.07 1.88
N ARG A 258 -28.25 10.45 2.25
CA ARG A 258 -29.07 11.40 1.46
C ARG A 258 -28.47 12.81 1.37
N LEU A 259 -27.81 13.28 2.42
CA LEU A 259 -27.11 14.58 2.42
C LEU A 259 -25.97 14.57 1.40
N VAL A 260 -25.15 13.52 1.44
CA VAL A 260 -24.06 13.34 0.48
C VAL A 260 -24.59 13.20 -0.94
N MET A 261 -25.65 12.43 -1.17
CA MET A 261 -26.23 12.29 -2.51
C MET A 261 -26.64 13.64 -3.12
N ARG A 262 -27.15 14.58 -2.31
CA ARG A 262 -27.43 15.95 -2.75
C ARG A 262 -26.17 16.72 -3.14
N GLU A 263 -25.08 16.56 -2.39
CA GLU A 263 -23.76 17.12 -2.74
C GLU A 263 -23.24 16.54 -4.07
N LEU A 264 -23.35 15.21 -4.27
CA LEU A 264 -22.93 14.56 -5.50
C LEU A 264 -23.72 15.07 -6.71
N ASP A 265 -25.02 15.28 -6.56
CA ASP A 265 -25.88 15.80 -7.63
C ASP A 265 -25.47 17.22 -8.04
N ALA A 266 -25.09 18.06 -7.08
CA ALA A 266 -24.57 19.40 -7.37
C ALA A 266 -23.22 19.35 -8.11
N LEU A 267 -22.31 18.48 -7.68
CA LEU A 267 -20.98 18.33 -8.31
C LEU A 267 -21.03 17.70 -9.71
N LEU A 268 -22.00 16.80 -9.97
CA LEU A 268 -22.18 16.18 -11.28
C LEU A 268 -22.89 17.12 -12.28
N GLY A 269 -23.71 18.03 -11.78
CA GLY A 269 -24.43 19.03 -12.58
C GLY A 269 -23.59 20.25 -13.00
N SER A 270 -22.45 20.48 -12.35
CA SER A 270 -21.44 21.49 -12.72
C SER A 270 -20.46 21.01 -13.80
#